data_AF-A0A8I1BE65-F1
#
_entry.id   AF-A0A8I1BE65-F1
#
_cell.length_a   1.000
_cell.length_b   1.000
_cell.length_c   1.000
_cell.angle_alpha   90.00
_cell.angle_beta   90.00
_cell.angle_gamma   90.00
#
_symmetry.space_group_name_H-M   'P 1'
#
loop_
_entity.id
_entity.type
_entity.pdbx_description
1 polymer ?
#
loop_
_entity_poly.entity_id
_entity_poly.type
_entity_poly.pdbx_seq_one_letter_code
_entity_poly.pdbx_strand_id
1 'polypeptide(L)' 'MNDKDLRVIKTKKALTSSLYALLEIEPFSSITVHKICENAGIHRTTFYKHFYDKYELLVYLLEVIGKN' A
#
# COMPACT_ATOMS: atom_id res chain seq x y z
N MET A 1 -7.27 -14.03 3.81
CA MET A 1 -6.14 -14.41 2.93
C MET A 1 -4.98 -14.83 3.84
N ASN A 2 -4.14 -15.80 3.46
CA ASN A 2 -3.05 -16.24 4.35
C ASN A 2 -1.94 -15.18 4.36
N ASP A 3 -1.71 -14.50 5.47
CA ASP A 3 -0.70 -13.44 5.58
C ASP A 3 0.75 -13.93 5.42
N LYS A 4 0.97 -15.25 5.48
CA LYS A 4 2.28 -15.87 5.21
C LYS A 4 2.48 -16.26 3.73
N ASP A 5 1.47 -16.11 2.87
CA ASP A 5 1.61 -16.37 1.43
C ASP A 5 2.57 -15.34 0.81
N LEU A 6 3.59 -15.82 0.08
CA LEU A 6 4.59 -14.98 -0.57
C LEU A 6 3.97 -13.94 -1.51
N ARG A 7 2.84 -14.24 -2.15
CA ARG A 7 2.11 -13.28 -2.99
C ARG A 7 1.54 -12.14 -2.16
N VAL A 8 0.99 -12.46 -0.99
CA VAL A 8 0.44 -11.46 -0.07
C VAL A 8 1.52 -10.53 0.43
N ILE A 9 2.65 -11.09 0.85
CA ILE A 9 3.82 -10.34 1.32
C ILE A 9 4.33 -9.41 0.22
N LYS A 10 4.50 -9.92 -1.01
CA LYS A 10 4.96 -9.13 -2.17
C LYS A 10 3.98 -8.01 -2.51
N THR A 11 2.68 -8.28 -2.53
CA THR A 11 1.67 -7.25 -2.81
C THR A 11 1.63 -6.18 -1.73
N LYS A 12 1.60 -6.56 -0.44
CA LYS A 12 1.64 -5.59 0.67
C LYS A 12 2.89 -4.71 0.58
N LYS A 13 4.06 -5.30 0.32
CA LYS A 13 5.32 -4.57 0.14
C LYS A 13 5.26 -3.58 -1.03
N ALA A 14 4.79 -4.01 -2.21
CA ALA A 14 4.68 -3.15 -3.38
C ALA A 14 3.76 -1.95 -3.14
N LEU A 15 2.59 -2.19 -2.51
CA LEU A 15 1.64 -1.15 -2.15
C LEU A 15 2.22 -0.15 -1.12
N THR A 16 2.91 -0.64 -0.08
CA THR A 16 3.54 0.25 0.91
C THR A 16 4.68 1.06 0.32
N SER A 17 5.53 0.46 -0.53
CA SER A 17 6.61 1.18 -1.22
C SER A 17 6.05 2.23 -2.16
N SER A 18 4.96 1.94 -2.86
CA SER A 18 4.28 2.93 -3.69
C SER A 18 3.70 4.08 -2.89
N LEU A 19 3.04 3.81 -1.76
CA LEU A 19 2.50 4.89 -0.93
C LEU A 19 3.63 5.76 -0.36
N TYR A 20 4.71 5.15 0.11
CA TYR A 20 5.88 5.87 0.62
C TYR A 20 6.48 6.80 -0.44
N ALA A 21 6.73 6.30 -1.66
CA ALA A 21 7.26 7.12 -2.75
C ALA A 21 6.33 8.28 -3.14
N LEU A 22 5.01 8.08 -3.12
CA LEU A 22 4.05 9.14 -3.41
C LEU A 22 4.01 10.20 -2.31
N LEU A 23 4.16 9.80 -1.05
CA LEU A 23 4.22 10.72 0.11
C LEU A 23 5.43 11.65 0.08
N GLU A 24 6.52 11.27 -0.60
CA GLU A 24 7.69 12.14 -0.81
C GLU A 24 7.41 13.27 -1.82
N ILE A 25 6.37 13.15 -2.63
CA ILE A 25 6.12 14.02 -3.79
C ILE A 25 4.86 14.86 -3.62
N GLU A 26 3.81 14.33 -2.98
CA GLU A 26 2.53 15.03 -2.83
C GLU A 26 1.85 14.76 -1.47
N PRO A 27 1.01 15.69 -0.99
CA PRO A 27 0.32 15.50 0.28
C PRO A 27 -0.62 14.29 0.23
N PHE A 28 -0.73 13.58 1.36
CA PHE A 28 -1.56 12.37 1.48
C PHE A 28 -3.02 12.58 1.07
N SER A 29 -3.58 13.78 1.27
CA SER A 29 -4.94 14.13 0.84
C SER A 29 -5.14 13.94 -0.67
N SER A 30 -4.14 14.26 -1.49
CA SER A 30 -4.15 14.17 -2.96
C SER A 30 -3.85 12.76 -3.51
N ILE A 31 -3.31 11.87 -2.67
CA ILE A 31 -3.00 10.49 -3.06
C ILE A 31 -4.31 9.68 -3.11
N THR A 32 -4.52 8.92 -4.18
CA THR A 32 -5.70 8.05 -4.32
C THR A 32 -5.30 6.58 -4.39
N VAL A 33 -6.22 5.67 -4.06
CA VAL A 33 -6.02 4.22 -4.26
C VAL A 33 -5.64 3.91 -5.72
N HIS A 34 -6.18 4.67 -6.68
CA HIS A 34 -5.83 4.52 -8.09
C HIS A 34 -4.37 4.81 -8.36
N LYS A 35 -3.84 5.96 -7.92
CA LYS A 35 -2.42 6.34 -8.08
C LYS A 35 -1.49 5.33 -7.43
N ILE A 36 -1.81 4.88 -6.22
CA ILE A 36 -1.04 3.85 -5.50
C ILE A 36 -1.00 2.55 -6.31
N CYS A 37 -2.15 2.10 -6.80
CA CYS A 37 -2.27 0.88 -7.59
C CYS A 37 -1.48 0.97 -8.90
N GLU A 38 -1.57 2.10 -9.59
CA GLU A 38 -0.85 2.37 -10.84
C GLU A 38 0.66 2.34 -10.64
N ASN A 39 1.17 3.09 -9.66
CA ASN A 39 2.60 3.15 -9.36
C ASN A 39 3.14 1.81 -8.80
N ALA A 40 2.32 1.03 -8.09
CA ALA A 40 2.69 -0.31 -7.61
C ALA A 40 2.60 -1.41 -8.68
N GLY A 41 1.97 -1.16 -9.85
CA GLY A 41 1.65 -2.20 -10.82
C GLY A 41 0.65 -3.24 -10.31
N ILE A 42 -0.29 -2.84 -9.46
CA ILE A 42 -1.29 -3.71 -8.81
C ILE A 42 -2.70 -3.31 -9.23
N HIS A 43 -3.55 -4.28 -9.58
CA HIS A 43 -4.96 -4.00 -9.85
C HIS A 43 -5.70 -3.53 -8.58
N ARG A 44 -6.63 -2.58 -8.74
CA ARG A 44 -7.48 -2.08 -7.64
C ARG A 44 -8.25 -3.19 -6.93
N THR A 45 -8.76 -4.17 -7.66
CA THR A 45 -9.45 -5.34 -7.07
C THR A 45 -8.52 -6.17 -6.20
N THR A 46 -7.23 -6.22 -6.50
CA THR A 46 -6.22 -6.85 -5.65
C THR A 46 -5.95 -5.99 -4.43
N PHE A 47 -5.80 -4.68 -4.56
CA PHE A 47 -5.68 -3.76 -3.42
C PHE A 47 -6.77 -4.01 -2.38
N TYR A 48 -8.03 -4.06 -2.81
CA TYR A 48 -9.19 -4.26 -1.92
C TYR A 48 -9.28 -5.66 -1.30
N LYS A 49 -8.42 -6.62 -1.68
CA LYS A 49 -8.26 -7.89 -0.96
C LYS A 49 -7.31 -7.78 0.24
N HIS A 50 -6.48 -6.72 0.28
CA HIS A 50 -5.47 -6.51 1.31
C HIS A 50 -5.80 -5.34 2.24
N PHE A 51 -6.43 -4.29 1.72
CA PHE A 51 -6.73 -3.06 2.44
C PHE A 51 -8.09 -2.51 2.02
N TYR A 52 -8.83 -1.99 2.97
CA TYR A 52 -10.12 -1.35 2.80
C TYR A 52 -9.99 -0.02 2.05
N ASP A 53 -8.99 0.79 2.41
CA ASP A 53 -8.72 2.08 1.80
C ASP A 53 -7.25 2.53 1.97
N LYS A 54 -6.93 3.75 1.52
CA LYS A 54 -5.58 4.32 1.63
C LYS A 54 -5.16 4.63 3.08
N TYR A 55 -6.10 4.78 4.01
CA TYR A 55 -5.81 5.04 5.42
C TYR A 55 -5.35 3.77 6.11
N GLU A 56 -5.99 2.62 5.85
CA GLU A 56 -5.52 1.33 6.36
C GLU A 56 -4.11 1.00 5.83
N LEU A 57 -3.85 1.27 4.54
CA LEU A 57 -2.50 1.12 3.98
C LEU A 57 -1.48 2.05 4.68
N LEU A 58 -1.86 3.28 5.00
CA LEU A 58 -0.99 4.23 5.72
C LEU A 58 -0.66 3.72 7.12
N VAL A 59 -1.66 3.23 7.87
CA VAL A 59 -1.43 2.65 9.20
C VAL A 59 -0.45 1.48 9.11
N TYR A 60 -0.68 0.57 8.16
CA TYR A 60 0.23 -0.56 7.93
C TYR A 60 1.65 -0.11 7.56
N LEU A 61 1.80 0.93 6.71
CA LEU A 61 3.10 1.51 6.38
C LEU A 61 3.81 2.04 7.64
N LEU A 62 3.11 2.79 8.49
CA LEU A 62 3.67 3.33 9.74
C LEU A 62 4.10 2.22 10.70
N GLU A 63 3.32 1.15 10.82
CA GLU A 63 3.69 -0.03 11.61
C GLU A 63 4.94 -0.74 11.09
N VAL A 64 5.12 -0.80 9.76
CA VAL A 64 6.29 -1.41 9.14
C VAL A 64 7.54 -0.55 9.36
N ILE A 65 7.43 0.77 9.31
CA ILE A 65 8.57 1.69 9.52
C ILE A 65 8.95 1.75 11.01
N GLY A 66 7.98 1.87 11.91
CA GLY A 66 8.20 2.06 13.35
C GLY A 66 8.71 0.84 14.10
N LYS A 67 8.90 -0.30 13.43
CA LYS A 67 9.47 -1.53 13.99
C LYS A 67 10.97 -1.69 13.76
N ASN A 68 11.66 -0.64 13.29
CA ASN A 68 13.12 -0.59 13.18
C ASN A 68 13.75 0.17 14.34
#